data_AF-A0A0F9V9R1-F1
#
_entry.id   AF-A0A0F9V9R1-F1
#
_cell.length_a   1.000
_cell.length_b   1.000
_cell.length_c   1.000
_cell.angle_alpha   90.00
_cell.angle_beta   90.00
_cell.angle_gamma   90.00
#
_symmetry.space_group_name_H-M   'P 1'
#
loop_
_entity.id
_entity.type
_entity.pdbx_description
1 polymer ?
#
loop_
_entity_poly.entity_id
_entity_poly.type
_entity_poly.pdbx_seq_one_letter_code
_entity_poly.pdbx_strand_id
1 'polypeptide(L)'
;MKDSFILFLEQEQTVDLLSDEQAGKLLKGLYDMVRGEKISFDDRLLNMAFIPIRQSIERNIEKYQKICDRNKLNGSQGGRPPNNPVGSLGSQDNPENPDGYSGNPPDSDRDPYRVPDPDPDPDLLPPSAPKKRKRKSQVPEDFEPNNNLIVEVANKYPSLKIGNEIQAFKDFHISKGTLFLDFDRAFRTWCRNAIKFDPPKKTKSMEEEDKSIAYVDEQMRISNL
;
A
#
# COMPACT_ATOMS: atom_id res chain seq x y z
N MET A 1 -31.46 -20.85 -1.14
CA MET A 1 -31.12 -21.28 0.24
C MET A 1 -29.65 -20.91 0.47
N LYS A 2 -29.21 -20.65 1.69
CA LYS A 2 -27.79 -20.41 1.97
C LYS A 2 -27.16 -21.76 2.31
N ASP A 3 -26.06 -22.11 1.65
CA ASP A 3 -25.44 -23.43 1.81
C ASP A 3 -24.53 -23.50 3.05
N SER A 4 -24.07 -22.36 3.55
CA SER A 4 -23.16 -22.27 4.70
C SER A 4 -23.29 -20.94 5.44
N PHE A 5 -22.79 -20.90 6.67
CA PHE A 5 -22.56 -19.68 7.45
C PHE A 5 -21.24 -19.82 8.23
N ILE A 6 -20.70 -18.68 8.68
CA ILE A 6 -19.41 -18.61 9.37
C ILE A 6 -19.64 -18.27 10.84
N LEU A 7 -19.00 -19.04 11.73
CA LEU A 7 -18.84 -18.72 13.14
C LEU A 7 -17.41 -18.23 13.38
N PHE A 8 -17.27 -17.15 14.14
CA PHE A 8 -15.98 -16.54 14.42
C PHE A 8 -15.41 -17.07 15.74
N LEU A 9 -14.08 -17.21 15.81
CA LEU A 9 -13.40 -17.68 17.02
C LEU A 9 -13.63 -16.78 18.23
N GLU A 10 -13.95 -15.49 18.03
CA GLU A 10 -14.33 -14.60 19.14
C GLU A 10 -15.55 -15.09 19.94
N GLN A 11 -16.38 -15.94 19.34
CA GLN A 11 -17.60 -16.47 19.96
C GLN A 11 -17.31 -17.67 20.87
N GLU A 12 -16.12 -18.27 20.80
CA GLU A 12 -15.69 -19.42 21.59
C GLU A 12 -15.88 -19.17 23.09
N GLN A 13 -15.40 -18.02 23.59
CA GLN A 13 -15.53 -17.64 25.00
C GLN A 13 -16.98 -17.59 25.48
N THR A 14 -17.92 -17.25 24.59
CA THR A 14 -19.35 -17.22 24.92
C THR A 14 -19.95 -18.63 24.92
N VAL A 15 -19.48 -19.49 24.03
CA VAL A 15 -19.92 -20.89 23.94
C VAL A 15 -19.37 -21.72 25.11
N ASP A 16 -18.14 -21.46 25.55
CA ASP A 16 -17.51 -22.16 26.69
C ASP A 16 -18.24 -21.94 28.02
N LEU A 17 -19.01 -20.86 28.14
CA LEU A 17 -19.82 -20.57 29.33
C LEU A 17 -21.12 -21.39 29.36
N LEU A 18 -21.46 -22.08 28.28
CA LEU A 18 -22.66 -22.89 28.14
C LEU A 18 -22.37 -24.34 28.47
N SER A 19 -23.37 -25.07 28.97
CA SER A 19 -23.30 -26.53 28.99
C SER A 19 -23.37 -27.10 27.56
N ASP A 20 -22.89 -28.33 27.36
CA ASP A 20 -22.98 -29.01 26.06
C ASP A 20 -24.41 -29.08 25.52
N GLU A 21 -25.40 -29.24 26.40
CA GLU A 21 -26.82 -29.25 26.01
C GLU A 21 -27.28 -27.86 25.54
N GLN A 22 -26.85 -26.80 26.22
CA GLN A 22 -27.13 -25.42 25.83
C GLN A 22 -26.42 -25.07 24.51
N ALA A 23 -25.14 -25.39 24.37
CA ALA A 23 -24.39 -25.19 23.12
C ALA A 23 -25.05 -25.93 21.94
N GLY A 24 -25.53 -27.15 22.16
CA GLY A 24 -26.30 -27.90 21.17
C GLY A 24 -27.62 -27.22 20.77
N LYS A 25 -28.38 -26.69 21.75
CA LYS A 25 -29.61 -25.90 21.49
C LYS A 25 -29.30 -24.61 20.72
N LEU A 26 -28.24 -23.90 21.11
CA LEU A 26 -27.76 -22.70 20.43
C LEU A 26 -27.45 -23.00 18.97
N LEU A 27 -26.67 -24.04 18.69
CA LEU A 27 -26.26 -24.42 17.33
C LEU A 27 -27.48 -24.75 16.45
N LYS A 28 -28.44 -25.53 16.97
CA LYS A 28 -29.69 -25.82 16.25
C LYS A 28 -30.45 -24.54 15.91
N GLY A 29 -30.62 -23.64 16.88
CA GLY A 29 -31.27 -22.36 16.64
C GLY A 29 -30.54 -21.46 15.63
N LEU A 30 -29.22 -21.56 15.51
CA LEU A 30 -28.50 -20.84 14.45
C LEU A 30 -28.86 -21.36 13.05
N TYR A 31 -28.98 -22.68 12.87
CA TYR A 31 -29.44 -23.26 11.60
C TYR A 31 -30.86 -22.83 11.24
N ASP A 32 -31.77 -22.87 12.21
CA ASP A 32 -33.17 -22.48 12.01
C ASP A 32 -33.27 -20.99 11.63
N MET A 33 -32.44 -20.14 12.24
CA MET A 33 -32.39 -18.71 11.94
C MET A 33 -31.89 -18.44 10.51
N VAL A 34 -30.87 -19.17 10.07
CA VAL A 34 -30.36 -19.06 8.69
C VAL A 34 -31.40 -19.53 7.65
N ARG A 35 -32.25 -20.50 8.02
CA ARG A 35 -33.40 -20.95 7.22
C ARG A 35 -34.56 -19.95 7.21
N GLY A 36 -34.54 -18.93 8.06
CA GLY A 36 -35.57 -17.89 8.14
C GLY A 36 -36.67 -18.20 9.17
N GLU A 37 -36.44 -19.17 10.06
CA GLU A 37 -37.36 -19.48 11.14
C GLU A 37 -37.16 -18.50 12.31
N LYS A 38 -38.23 -18.21 13.05
CA LYS A 38 -38.17 -17.33 14.21
C LYS A 38 -37.84 -18.16 15.45
N ILE A 39 -36.66 -17.95 16.01
CA ILE A 39 -36.20 -18.65 17.23
C ILE A 39 -36.41 -17.78 18.45
N SER A 40 -36.91 -18.41 19.50
CA SER A 40 -36.95 -17.91 20.86
C SER A 40 -36.44 -19.02 21.77
N PHE A 41 -35.46 -18.71 22.62
CA PHE A 41 -35.04 -19.63 23.68
C PHE A 41 -35.76 -19.26 24.97
N ASP A 42 -36.14 -20.26 25.77
CA ASP A 42 -36.69 -20.01 27.12
C ASP A 42 -35.58 -19.61 28.11
N ASP A 43 -34.34 -20.02 27.81
CA ASP A 43 -33.17 -19.76 28.64
C ASP A 43 -32.59 -18.36 28.33
N ARG A 44 -32.49 -17.54 29.37
CA ARG A 44 -31.92 -16.18 29.29
C ARG A 44 -30.45 -16.19 28.89
N LEU A 45 -29.66 -17.17 29.35
CA LEU A 45 -28.25 -17.27 29.00
C LEU A 45 -28.06 -17.59 27.51
N LEU A 46 -28.90 -18.50 26.98
CA LEU A 46 -28.92 -18.82 25.55
C LEU A 46 -29.29 -17.61 24.69
N ASN A 47 -30.29 -16.82 25.10
CA ASN A 47 -30.64 -15.61 24.37
C ASN A 47 -29.48 -14.60 24.35
N MET A 48 -28.78 -14.43 25.48
CA MET A 48 -27.63 -13.51 25.56
C MET A 48 -26.46 -13.97 24.67
N ALA A 49 -26.22 -15.28 24.58
CA ALA A 49 -25.21 -15.84 23.69
C ALA A 49 -25.62 -15.75 22.20
N PHE A 50 -26.91 -15.96 21.91
CA PHE A 50 -27.43 -16.01 20.55
C PHE A 50 -27.43 -14.67 19.83
N ILE A 51 -27.81 -13.59 20.52
CA ILE A 51 -27.94 -12.24 19.92
C ILE A 51 -26.66 -11.79 19.17
N PRO A 52 -25.47 -11.78 19.78
CA PRO A 52 -24.26 -11.31 19.09
C PRO A 52 -23.88 -12.22 17.91
N ILE A 53 -24.06 -13.53 18.05
CA ILE A 53 -23.76 -14.50 16.97
C ILE A 53 -24.72 -14.29 15.80
N ARG A 54 -26.02 -14.16 16.08
CA ARG A 54 -27.05 -13.85 15.08
C ARG A 54 -26.72 -12.58 14.31
N GLN A 55 -26.39 -11.49 15.02
CA GLN A 55 -26.02 -10.22 14.38
C GLN A 55 -24.79 -10.38 13.48
N SER A 56 -23.79 -11.18 13.88
CA SER A 56 -22.61 -11.43 13.05
C SER A 56 -22.96 -12.16 11.74
N ILE A 57 -23.85 -13.15 11.82
CA ILE A 57 -24.32 -13.93 10.68
C ILE A 57 -25.15 -13.05 9.74
N GLU A 58 -26.09 -12.26 10.27
CA GLU A 58 -26.91 -11.32 9.50
C GLU A 58 -26.04 -10.31 8.74
N ARG A 59 -25.03 -9.70 9.40
CA ARG A 59 -24.07 -8.80 8.75
C ARG A 59 -23.30 -9.48 7.61
N ASN A 60 -22.85 -10.72 7.82
CA ASN A 60 -22.12 -11.46 6.80
C ASN A 60 -22.99 -11.78 5.58
N ILE A 61 -24.24 -12.20 5.82
CA ILE A 61 -25.23 -12.45 4.77
C ILE A 61 -25.49 -11.19 3.96
N GLU A 62 -25.76 -10.07 4.63
CA GLU A 62 -26.06 -8.80 3.96
C GLU A 62 -24.87 -8.33 3.13
N LYS A 63 -23.66 -8.42 3.69
CA LYS A 63 -22.42 -8.08 2.99
C LYS A 63 -22.23 -8.93 1.74
N TYR A 64 -22.44 -10.25 1.85
CA TYR A 64 -22.34 -11.16 0.70
C TYR A 64 -23.37 -10.84 -0.38
N GLN A 65 -24.62 -10.58 0.02
CA GLN A 65 -25.69 -10.22 -0.91
C GLN A 65 -25.34 -8.93 -1.69
N LYS A 66 -24.88 -7.88 -1.00
CA LYS A 66 -24.44 -6.63 -1.64
C LYS A 66 -23.32 -6.84 -2.66
N ILE A 67 -22.39 -7.78 -2.40
CA ILE A 67 -21.33 -8.13 -3.35
C ILE A 67 -21.92 -8.86 -4.56
N CYS A 68 -22.81 -9.82 -4.35
CA CYS A 68 -23.47 -10.55 -5.44
C CYS A 68 -24.26 -9.61 -6.33
N ASP A 69 -25.04 -8.70 -5.75
CA ASP A 69 -25.85 -7.73 -6.49
C ASP A 69 -24.97 -6.79 -7.32
N ARG A 70 -23.87 -6.28 -6.74
CA ARG A 70 -22.89 -5.46 -7.45
C ARG A 70 -22.24 -6.23 -8.61
N ASN A 71 -21.80 -7.46 -8.38
CA ASN A 71 -21.16 -8.28 -9.41
C ASN A 71 -22.15 -8.65 -10.52
N LYS A 72 -23.42 -8.89 -10.18
CA LYS A 72 -24.50 -9.13 -11.15
C LYS A 72 -24.75 -7.89 -12.01
N LEU A 73 -24.80 -6.70 -11.40
CA LEU A 73 -24.92 -5.43 -12.13
C LEU A 73 -23.71 -5.21 -13.07
N ASN A 74 -22.50 -5.36 -12.57
CA ASN A 74 -21.28 -5.23 -13.38
C ASN A 74 -21.23 -6.25 -14.53
N GLY A 75 -21.67 -7.49 -14.29
CA GLY A 75 -21.78 -8.54 -15.31
C GLY A 75 -22.78 -8.17 -16.40
N SER A 76 -23.96 -7.65 -16.03
CA SER A 76 -24.97 -7.17 -16.98
C SER A 76 -24.50 -5.98 -17.82
N GLN A 77 -23.56 -5.19 -17.32
CA GLN A 77 -22.96 -4.05 -18.01
C GLN A 77 -21.76 -4.43 -18.90
N GLY A 78 -21.48 -5.73 -19.07
CA GLY A 78 -20.32 -6.22 -19.81
C GLY A 78 -19.06 -6.07 -18.97
N GLY A 79 -18.76 -7.08 -18.14
CA GLY A 79 -17.65 -7.06 -17.18
C GLY A 79 -16.25 -6.87 -17.77
N ARG A 80 -16.11 -6.89 -19.11
CA ARG A 80 -14.88 -6.56 -19.83
C ARG A 80 -14.90 -5.09 -20.23
N PRO A 81 -13.96 -4.26 -19.73
CA PRO A 81 -13.87 -2.87 -20.16
C PRO A 81 -13.60 -2.78 -21.68
N PRO A 82 -14.25 -1.86 -22.40
CA PRO A 82 -14.29 -1.85 -23.87
C PRO A 82 -13.01 -1.38 -24.57
N ASN A 83 -11.95 -1.00 -23.85
CA ASN A 83 -10.75 -0.42 -24.47
C ASN A 83 -9.62 -1.42 -24.69
N ASN A 84 -9.63 -2.08 -25.86
CA ASN A 84 -8.39 -2.44 -26.56
C ASN A 84 -8.61 -2.26 -28.08
N PRO A 85 -7.80 -1.46 -28.80
CA PRO A 85 -8.05 -1.13 -30.20
C PRO A 85 -7.62 -2.23 -31.19
N VAL A 86 -7.10 -3.37 -30.72
CA VAL A 86 -6.75 -4.52 -31.57
C VAL A 86 -7.72 -5.65 -31.27
N GLY A 87 -8.75 -5.77 -32.10
CA GLY A 87 -9.69 -6.89 -32.07
C GLY A 87 -11.17 -6.52 -32.01
N SER A 88 -11.62 -5.52 -32.78
CA SER A 88 -13.04 -5.44 -33.14
C SER A 88 -13.33 -6.50 -34.22
N LEU A 89 -13.42 -7.76 -33.82
CA LEU A 89 -14.37 -8.68 -34.46
C LEU A 89 -15.61 -8.69 -33.57
N GLY A 90 -16.76 -8.44 -34.18
CA GLY A 90 -18.02 -8.09 -33.52
C GLY A 90 -18.43 -9.04 -32.40
N SER A 91 -19.33 -8.52 -31.55
CA SER A 91 -20.02 -9.25 -30.48
C SER A 91 -20.30 -10.69 -30.89
N GLN A 92 -19.49 -11.62 -30.39
CA GLN A 92 -19.82 -13.02 -30.46
C GLN A 92 -21.00 -13.22 -29.51
N ASP A 93 -22.09 -13.76 -30.04
CA ASP A 93 -23.23 -14.20 -29.24
C ASP A 93 -22.75 -15.07 -28.08
N ASN A 94 -23.41 -14.93 -26.93
CA ASN A 94 -23.08 -15.65 -25.72
C ASN A 94 -23.07 -17.17 -26.00
N PRO A 95 -21.92 -17.86 -25.93
CA PRO A 95 -21.87 -19.28 -26.23
C PRO A 95 -22.67 -20.08 -25.19
N GLU A 96 -23.49 -21.03 -25.63
CA GLU A 96 -24.32 -21.87 -24.74
C GLU A 96 -23.50 -22.76 -23.78
N ASN A 97 -22.19 -22.91 -24.03
CA ASN A 97 -21.25 -23.60 -23.13
C ASN A 97 -19.90 -22.87 -23.13
N PRO A 98 -19.56 -22.11 -22.06
CA PRO A 98 -18.23 -21.53 -21.93
C PRO A 98 -17.26 -22.61 -21.43
N ASP A 99 -16.25 -22.94 -22.23
CA ASP A 99 -15.09 -23.69 -21.74
C ASP A 99 -14.40 -22.84 -20.66
N GLY A 100 -14.36 -23.35 -19.44
CA GLY A 100 -13.80 -22.65 -18.28
C GLY A 100 -12.36 -22.20 -18.55
N TYR A 101 -12.11 -20.90 -18.41
CA TYR A 101 -10.79 -20.30 -18.57
C TYR A 101 -9.83 -20.86 -17.51
N SER A 102 -8.85 -21.66 -17.94
CA SER A 102 -7.78 -22.19 -17.09
C SER A 102 -6.54 -21.31 -17.19
N GLY A 103 -6.55 -20.19 -16.46
CA GLY A 103 -5.37 -19.35 -16.30
C GLY A 103 -5.70 -18.07 -15.53
N ASN A 104 -4.76 -17.58 -14.72
CA ASN A 104 -4.80 -16.18 -14.27
C ASN A 104 -4.01 -15.35 -15.29
N PRO A 105 -4.53 -14.22 -15.81
CA PRO A 105 -3.75 -13.33 -16.63
C PRO A 105 -2.72 -12.56 -15.77
N PRO A 106 -1.55 -12.20 -16.33
CA PRO A 106 -0.59 -11.35 -15.66
C PRO A 106 -1.14 -9.91 -15.58
N ASP A 107 -1.00 -9.28 -14.40
CA ASP A 107 -1.52 -7.95 -14.08
C ASP A 107 -0.72 -6.86 -14.82
N SER A 108 -1.35 -6.16 -15.77
CA SER A 108 -0.81 -4.94 -16.37
C SER A 108 -1.87 -3.84 -16.54
N ASP A 109 -1.78 -2.87 -15.64
CA ASP A 109 -2.02 -1.41 -15.71
C ASP A 109 -3.31 -0.75 -16.28
N ARG A 110 -3.73 0.28 -15.50
CA ARG A 110 -4.92 1.19 -15.50
C ARG A 110 -5.27 2.00 -16.75
N ASP A 111 -6.56 2.38 -16.84
CA ASP A 111 -7.15 3.50 -17.63
C ASP A 111 -7.48 4.74 -16.74
N PRO A 112 -7.28 6.01 -17.19
CA PRO A 112 -7.41 7.25 -16.40
C PRO A 112 -8.82 7.83 -16.23
N TYR A 113 -9.90 7.30 -16.80
CA TYR A 113 -11.22 7.97 -16.81
C TYR A 113 -12.27 7.41 -15.81
N ARG A 114 -11.86 7.12 -14.57
CA ARG A 114 -12.79 6.70 -13.51
C ARG A 114 -13.72 7.86 -13.10
N VAL A 115 -14.99 7.81 -13.46
CA VAL A 115 -16.02 8.74 -12.97
C VAL A 115 -16.26 8.50 -11.47
N PRO A 116 -16.28 9.53 -10.60
CA PRO A 116 -16.58 9.37 -9.17
C PRO A 116 -18.03 8.95 -8.90
N ASP A 117 -18.22 7.99 -7.99
CA ASP A 117 -19.52 7.59 -7.42
C ASP A 117 -20.15 8.74 -6.59
N PRO A 118 -21.49 8.86 -6.52
CA PRO A 118 -22.16 9.83 -5.66
C PRO A 118 -21.97 9.52 -4.16
N ASP A 119 -21.86 10.58 -3.36
CA ASP A 119 -21.33 10.59 -1.99
C ASP A 119 -22.08 9.69 -0.98
N PRO A 120 -21.35 9.07 -0.01
CA PRO A 120 -21.94 8.19 1.01
C PRO A 120 -22.46 8.96 2.25
N ASP A 121 -23.53 8.41 2.82
CA ASP A 121 -24.26 8.80 4.02
C ASP A 121 -23.34 8.96 5.27
N PRO A 122 -23.38 10.10 6.00
CA PRO A 122 -22.47 10.43 7.09
C PRO A 122 -22.55 9.53 8.35
N ASP A 123 -23.60 8.72 8.52
CA ASP A 123 -23.72 7.82 9.69
C ASP A 123 -22.98 6.47 9.52
N LEU A 124 -22.37 6.22 8.35
CA LEU A 124 -21.59 5.02 8.04
C LEU A 124 -20.07 5.18 8.17
N LEU A 125 -19.57 6.22 8.85
CA LEU A 125 -18.12 6.48 8.90
C LEU A 125 -17.34 5.28 9.47
N PRO A 126 -16.56 4.56 8.64
CA PRO A 126 -15.61 3.58 9.15
C PRO A 126 -14.51 4.32 9.93
N PRO A 127 -13.82 3.66 10.88
CA PRO A 127 -12.63 4.25 11.50
C PRO A 127 -11.70 4.74 10.39
N SER A 128 -11.37 6.03 10.45
CA SER A 128 -10.50 6.82 9.55
C SER A 128 -9.88 5.99 8.42
N ALA A 129 -10.38 6.21 7.20
CA ALA A 129 -9.98 5.50 5.99
C ALA A 129 -8.47 5.18 5.98
N PRO A 130 -8.05 3.92 5.69
CA PRO A 130 -6.64 3.60 5.58
C PRO A 130 -6.04 4.51 4.51
N LYS A 131 -5.09 5.37 4.92
CA LYS A 131 -4.34 6.24 4.00
C LYS A 131 -3.92 5.39 2.81
N LYS A 132 -4.39 5.74 1.60
CA LYS A 132 -4.07 5.01 0.36
C LYS A 132 -2.57 4.71 0.37
N ARG A 133 -2.20 3.43 0.40
CA ARG A 133 -0.80 3.03 0.46
C ARG A 133 -0.11 3.59 -0.78
N LYS A 134 0.92 4.42 -0.59
CA LYS A 134 1.77 4.88 -1.70
C LYS A 134 2.23 3.62 -2.47
N ARG A 135 2.20 3.66 -3.80
CA ARG A 135 2.77 2.57 -4.62
C ARG A 135 4.24 2.87 -4.86
N LYS A 136 5.07 1.83 -5.05
CA LYS A 136 6.45 2.06 -5.44
C LYS A 136 6.48 2.51 -6.91
N SER A 137 7.29 3.50 -7.23
CA SER A 137 7.50 4.00 -8.59
C SER A 137 8.99 4.23 -8.84
N GLN A 138 9.39 4.26 -10.12
CA GLN A 138 10.74 4.63 -10.52
C GLN A 138 10.97 6.12 -10.30
N VAL A 139 12.22 6.51 -10.02
CA VAL A 139 12.60 7.92 -9.90
C VAL A 139 12.39 8.62 -11.26
N PRO A 140 11.58 9.69 -11.34
CA PRO A 140 11.44 10.49 -12.57
C PRO A 140 12.74 11.20 -12.95
N GLU A 141 12.94 11.47 -14.24
CA GLU A 141 14.10 12.22 -14.74
C GLU A 141 14.11 13.66 -14.18
N ASP A 142 12.93 14.27 -14.08
CA ASP A 142 12.71 15.60 -13.49
C ASP A 142 12.59 15.58 -11.96
N PHE A 143 13.06 14.53 -11.28
CA PHE A 143 12.98 14.46 -9.81
C PHE A 143 13.77 15.60 -9.15
N GLU A 144 13.11 16.40 -8.32
CA GLU A 144 13.75 17.37 -7.45
C GLU A 144 13.48 17.01 -5.98
N PRO A 145 14.52 16.83 -5.14
CA PRO A 145 14.32 16.60 -3.72
C PRO A 145 13.64 17.79 -3.06
N ASN A 146 12.90 17.55 -1.99
CA ASN A 146 12.28 18.63 -1.23
C ASN A 146 13.33 19.65 -0.72
N ASN A 147 13.09 20.94 -0.92
CA ASN A 147 13.96 22.03 -0.47
C ASN A 147 14.35 21.92 1.02
N ASN A 148 13.43 21.50 1.89
CA ASN A 148 13.71 21.31 3.31
C ASN A 148 14.75 20.20 3.55
N LEU A 149 14.74 19.15 2.73
CA LEU A 149 15.71 18.07 2.80
C LEU A 149 17.08 18.55 2.30
N ILE A 150 17.12 19.35 1.23
CA ILE A 150 18.37 19.90 0.70
C ILE A 150 19.09 20.73 1.79
N VAL A 151 18.36 21.61 2.47
CA VAL A 151 18.89 22.41 3.57
C VAL A 151 19.34 21.54 4.76
N GLU A 152 18.55 20.53 5.13
CA GLU A 152 18.89 19.59 6.22
C GLU A 152 20.20 18.84 5.93
N VAL A 153 20.37 18.34 4.70
CA VAL A 153 21.59 17.62 4.27
C VAL A 153 22.78 18.58 4.19
N ALA A 154 22.58 19.81 3.69
CA ALA A 154 23.64 20.82 3.62
C ALA A 154 24.17 21.19 5.01
N ASN A 155 23.26 21.43 5.96
CA ASN A 155 23.63 21.77 7.34
C ASN A 155 24.35 20.61 8.04
N LYS A 156 23.89 19.38 7.81
CA LYS A 156 24.47 18.20 8.45
C LYS A 156 25.79 17.76 7.82
N TYR A 157 25.96 18.00 6.53
CA TYR A 157 27.10 17.55 5.75
C TYR A 157 27.62 18.67 4.82
N PRO A 158 28.29 19.70 5.37
CA PRO A 158 28.76 20.85 4.59
C PRO A 158 29.81 20.50 3.53
N SER A 159 30.50 19.37 3.69
CA SER A 159 31.51 18.88 2.74
C SER A 159 30.93 18.25 1.48
N LEU A 160 29.64 17.92 1.48
CA LEU A 160 28.98 17.20 0.40
C LEU A 160 28.44 18.18 -0.67
N LYS A 161 28.84 17.99 -1.92
CA LYS A 161 28.30 18.77 -3.05
C LYS A 161 26.96 18.20 -3.50
N ILE A 162 25.88 18.66 -2.86
CA ILE A 162 24.53 18.11 -3.02
C ILE A 162 24.06 18.07 -4.49
N GLY A 163 24.38 19.08 -5.30
CA GLY A 163 23.99 19.10 -6.72
C GLY A 163 24.53 17.91 -7.52
N ASN A 164 25.78 17.51 -7.27
CA ASN A 164 26.39 16.35 -7.92
C ASN A 164 25.75 15.04 -7.44
N GLU A 165 25.39 14.97 -6.16
CA GLU A 165 24.76 13.79 -5.57
C GLU A 165 23.35 13.56 -6.09
N ILE A 166 22.60 14.63 -6.38
CA ILE A 166 21.26 14.52 -7.00
C ILE A 166 21.38 13.89 -8.38
N GLN A 167 22.34 14.33 -9.19
CA GLN A 167 22.58 13.77 -10.52
C GLN A 167 23.04 12.31 -10.44
N ALA A 168 24.02 12.00 -9.59
CA ALA A 168 24.49 10.62 -9.39
C ALA A 168 23.37 9.68 -8.91
N PHE A 169 22.48 10.16 -8.03
CA PHE A 169 21.32 9.42 -7.56
C PHE A 169 20.32 9.13 -8.70
N LYS A 170 20.04 10.13 -9.56
CA LYS A 170 19.17 9.96 -10.73
C LYS A 170 19.74 8.94 -11.69
N ASP A 171 20.98 9.13 -12.16
CA ASP A 171 21.61 8.27 -13.15
C ASP A 171 21.66 6.81 -12.71
N PHE A 172 22.01 6.57 -11.43
CA PHE A 172 22.08 5.23 -10.88
C PHE A 172 20.70 4.55 -10.80
N HIS A 173 19.68 5.23 -10.29
CA HIS A 173 18.37 4.61 -10.09
C HIS A 173 17.48 4.58 -11.34
N ILE A 174 17.68 5.51 -12.27
CA ILE A 174 17.07 5.47 -13.61
C ILE A 174 17.63 4.28 -14.38
N SER A 175 18.96 4.15 -14.48
CA SER A 175 19.59 3.02 -15.19
C SER A 175 19.30 1.66 -14.54
N LYS A 176 19.24 1.57 -13.21
CA LYS A 176 18.91 0.34 -12.48
C LYS A 176 17.42 -0.01 -12.47
N GLY A 177 16.53 0.91 -12.84
CA GLY A 177 15.07 0.69 -12.75
C GLY A 177 14.55 0.51 -11.32
N THR A 178 15.21 1.12 -10.33
CA THR A 178 14.85 0.88 -8.91
C THR A 178 13.53 1.56 -8.55
N LEU A 179 12.65 0.83 -7.85
CA LEU A 179 11.34 1.32 -7.42
C LEU A 179 11.34 1.73 -5.94
N PHE A 180 10.90 2.96 -5.65
CA PHE A 180 10.82 3.51 -4.29
C PHE A 180 9.40 3.93 -3.92
N LEU A 181 9.12 3.86 -2.62
CA LEU A 181 7.89 4.39 -2.03
C LEU A 181 7.96 5.90 -1.75
N ASP A 182 9.17 6.38 -1.47
CA ASP A 182 9.47 7.74 -1.01
C ASP A 182 10.89 8.08 -1.47
N PHE A 183 10.99 8.94 -2.48
CA PHE A 183 12.26 9.31 -3.11
C PHE A 183 13.13 10.16 -2.19
N ASP A 184 12.53 11.03 -1.35
CA ASP A 184 13.26 11.86 -0.38
C ASP A 184 13.98 11.00 0.66
N ARG A 185 13.33 9.92 1.14
CA ARG A 185 13.96 8.97 2.07
C ARG A 185 15.09 8.16 1.43
N ALA A 186 14.91 7.77 0.17
CA ALA A 186 15.95 7.11 -0.59
C ALA A 186 17.16 8.03 -0.76
N PHE A 187 16.94 9.28 -1.15
CA PHE A 187 17.99 10.30 -1.31
C PHE A 187 18.71 10.61 0.01
N ARG A 188 17.99 10.75 1.14
CA ARG A 188 18.60 10.87 2.48
C ARG A 188 19.57 9.72 2.81
N THR A 189 19.28 8.52 2.32
CA THR A 189 20.10 7.33 2.57
C THR A 189 21.29 7.30 1.61
N TRP A 190 21.08 7.70 0.36
CA TRP A 190 22.15 7.93 -0.61
C TRP A 190 23.20 8.89 -0.05
N CYS A 191 22.82 10.09 0.40
CA CYS A 191 23.76 11.08 0.93
C CYS A 191 24.56 10.56 2.13
N ARG A 192 23.94 9.79 3.03
CA ARG A 192 24.63 9.14 4.17
C ARG A 192 25.70 8.15 3.70
N ASN A 193 25.40 7.36 2.68
CA ASN A 193 26.34 6.42 2.11
C ASN A 193 27.44 7.14 1.32
N ALA A 194 27.10 8.20 0.58
CA ALA A 194 28.06 9.03 -0.14
C ALA A 194 29.17 9.49 0.81
N ILE A 195 28.83 9.95 2.02
CA ILE A 195 29.83 10.35 3.04
C ILE A 195 30.61 9.17 3.61
N LYS A 196 29.94 8.04 3.84
CA LYS A 196 30.60 6.83 4.37
C LYS A 196 31.66 6.29 3.40
N PHE A 197 31.40 6.44 2.10
CA PHE A 197 32.27 5.98 1.03
C PHE A 197 33.09 7.10 0.38
N ASP A 198 32.86 8.37 0.77
CA ASP A 198 33.74 9.48 0.42
C ASP A 198 35.02 9.24 1.23
N PRO A 199 36.13 8.84 0.58
CA PRO A 199 37.38 8.71 1.30
C PRO A 199 37.66 10.07 1.95
N PRO A 200 38.19 10.12 3.18
CA PRO A 200 38.67 11.38 3.72
C PRO A 200 39.65 11.92 2.69
N LYS A 201 39.28 13.03 2.03
CA LYS A 201 40.23 13.77 1.24
C LYS A 201 41.36 14.03 2.21
N LYS A 202 42.55 13.48 1.94
CA LYS A 202 43.77 13.98 2.54
C LYS A 202 43.72 15.47 2.25
N THR A 203 43.32 16.24 3.24
CA THR A 203 43.65 17.65 3.32
C THR A 203 45.15 17.64 3.05
N LYS A 204 45.57 18.10 1.87
CA LYS A 204 46.90 18.69 1.80
C LYS A 204 46.81 19.76 2.86
N SER A 205 47.43 19.46 4.00
CA SER A 205 47.49 20.35 5.13
C SER A 205 47.94 21.70 4.60
N MET A 206 47.42 22.77 5.19
CA MET A 206 47.86 24.16 4.96
C MET A 206 49.37 24.36 5.19
N GLU A 207 50.15 23.30 5.43
CA GLU A 207 51.60 23.25 5.55
C GLU A 207 52.34 23.31 4.19
N GLU A 208 51.69 23.00 3.05
CA GLU A 208 52.34 23.14 1.72
C GLU A 208 52.30 24.58 1.20
N GLU A 209 51.26 25.38 1.52
CA GLU A 209 51.18 26.80 1.14
C GLU A 209 52.09 27.66 2.02
N ASP A 210 52.15 27.40 3.33
CA ASP A 210 53.04 28.14 4.25
C ASP A 210 54.53 27.89 3.95
N LYS A 211 54.90 26.67 3.52
CA LYS A 211 56.28 26.37 3.07
C LYS A 211 56.62 27.04 1.74
N SER A 212 55.65 27.20 0.85
CA SER A 212 55.86 27.93 -0.41
C SER A 212 56.03 29.43 -0.17
N ILE A 213 55.27 30.02 0.76
CA ILE A 213 55.40 31.44 1.12
C ILE A 213 56.72 31.71 1.85
N ALA A 214 57.10 30.87 2.82
CA ALA A 214 58.37 31.00 3.53
C ALA A 214 59.59 30.85 2.59
N TYR A 215 59.52 29.95 1.59
CA TYR A 215 60.58 29.79 0.59
C TYR A 215 60.72 31.03 -0.31
N VAL A 216 59.60 31.64 -0.73
CA VAL A 216 59.62 32.86 -1.55
C VAL A 216 60.14 34.07 -0.75
N ASP A 217 59.78 34.19 0.53
CA ASP A 217 60.28 35.25 1.41
C ASP A 217 61.79 35.11 1.70
N GLU A 218 62.30 33.88 1.84
CA GLU A 218 63.73 33.64 2.04
C GLU A 218 64.56 33.92 0.78
N GLN A 219 64.04 33.58 -0.41
CA GLN A 219 64.70 33.92 -1.68
C GLN A 219 64.71 35.45 -1.94
N MET A 220 63.66 36.17 -1.55
CA MET A 220 63.59 37.64 -1.64
C MET A 220 64.51 38.35 -0.63
N ARG A 221 64.84 37.71 0.51
CA ARG A 221 65.85 38.24 1.46
C ARG A 221 67.27 38.07 0.94
N ILE A 222 67.58 36.94 0.32
CA ILE A 222 68.93 36.64 -0.18
C ILE A 222 69.27 37.49 -1.42
N SER A 223 68.28 37.90 -2.22
CA SER A 223 68.51 38.75 -3.40
C SER A 223 68.67 40.25 -3.11
N ASN A 224 68.49 40.69 -1.85
CA ASN A 224 68.56 42.09 -1.42
C ASN A 224 69.72 42.39 -0.44
N LEU A 225 70.68 41.46 -0.30
CA LEU A 225 71.98 41.62 0.36
C LEU A 225 73.08 41.70 -0.71
#